data_AF-A0A2H6K1E1-F1
#
_entry.id   AF-A0A2H6K1E1-F1
#
_cell.length_a   1.000
_cell.length_b   1.000
_cell.length_c   1.000
_cell.angle_alpha   90.00
_cell.angle_beta   90.00
_cell.angle_gamma   90.00
#
_symmetry.space_group_name_H-M   'P 1'
#
loop_
_entity.id
_entity.type
_entity.pdbx_description
1 polymer ?
#
loop_
_entity_poly.entity_id
_entity_poly.type
_entity_poly.pdbx_seq_one_letter_code
_entity_poly.pdbx_strand_id
1 'polypeptide(L)'
;MLQSAAAINKKIDSETLSSATSVVMPGQVRRLMELALKGKFLESRTLLREITMDYGVSGSDLISQIHKAAFRLPISEELKVRLADVIGEYEFRMVEGSNETIQMEALLAQFALLEKKN
;
A
#
# COMPACT_ATOMS: atom_id res chain seq x y z
N MET A 1 45.51 -21.30 -14.83
CA MET A 1 44.94 -21.63 -16.16
C MET A 1 44.30 -23.00 -16.01
N LEU A 2 43.06 -23.27 -16.38
CA LEU A 2 42.16 -22.70 -17.38
C LEU A 2 40.75 -22.77 -16.76
N GLN A 3 40.09 -21.62 -16.58
CA GLN A 3 38.81 -21.32 -17.24
C GLN A 3 37.63 -22.13 -16.67
N SER A 4 36.77 -21.48 -15.89
CA SER A 4 35.53 -20.89 -16.41
C SER A 4 34.52 -21.95 -16.83
N ALA A 5 33.41 -22.03 -16.11
CA ALA A 5 32.04 -21.94 -16.65
C ALA A 5 31.06 -22.61 -15.68
N ALA A 6 30.30 -21.80 -14.95
CA ALA A 6 28.93 -22.03 -14.44
C ALA A 6 28.73 -21.14 -13.20
N ALA A 7 28.63 -19.83 -13.46
CA ALA A 7 27.37 -19.09 -13.37
C ALA A 7 27.16 -18.56 -11.94
N ILE A 8 27.65 -17.38 -11.57
CA ILE A 8 27.18 -16.08 -12.11
C ILE A 8 25.72 -16.18 -12.59
N ASN A 9 24.80 -16.59 -11.73
CA ASN A 9 23.37 -16.35 -12.00
C ASN A 9 22.46 -16.31 -10.75
N LYS A 10 22.95 -15.90 -9.58
CA LYS A 10 22.09 -15.81 -8.39
C LYS A 10 22.38 -14.64 -7.45
N LYS A 11 23.14 -13.65 -7.91
CA LYS A 11 23.52 -12.49 -7.09
C LYS A 11 23.24 -11.14 -7.75
N ILE A 12 22.32 -11.12 -8.71
CA ILE A 12 21.85 -9.91 -9.38
C ILE A 12 20.33 -10.07 -9.51
N ASP A 13 19.59 -9.82 -8.43
CA ASP A 13 18.13 -9.56 -8.52
C ASP A 13 17.54 -8.90 -7.27
N SER A 14 18.16 -9.03 -6.09
CA SER A 14 17.63 -8.35 -4.89
C SER A 14 18.00 -6.87 -4.78
N GLU A 15 19.04 -6.40 -5.47
CA GLU A 15 19.51 -5.01 -5.40
C GLU A 15 18.85 -4.12 -6.47
N THR A 16 18.52 -4.70 -7.63
CA THR A 16 17.88 -3.99 -8.76
C THR A 16 16.39 -3.80 -8.56
N LEU A 17 15.69 -4.77 -7.95
CA LEU A 17 14.26 -4.66 -7.65
C LEU A 17 13.98 -3.57 -6.59
N SER A 18 14.91 -3.37 -5.65
CA SER A 18 14.76 -2.46 -4.51
C SER A 18 14.64 -0.98 -4.93
N SER A 19 15.43 -0.52 -5.90
CA SER A 19 15.47 0.91 -6.25
C SER A 19 14.27 1.38 -7.08
N ALA A 20 13.89 0.61 -8.10
CA ALA A 20 12.74 0.92 -8.95
C ALA A 20 11.41 0.80 -8.17
N THR A 21 11.25 -0.26 -7.39
CA THR A 21 10.07 -0.46 -6.53
C THR A 21 9.97 0.64 -5.48
N SER A 22 11.09 1.06 -4.87
CA SER A 22 11.08 2.14 -3.86
C SER A 22 10.61 3.50 -4.39
N VAL A 23 10.82 3.78 -5.68
CA VAL A 23 10.35 5.04 -6.31
C VAL A 23 8.91 4.92 -6.81
N VAL A 24 8.51 3.75 -7.32
CA VAL A 24 7.15 3.50 -7.83
C VAL A 24 6.13 3.42 -6.69
N MET A 25 6.51 2.86 -5.53
CA MET A 25 5.63 2.64 -4.39
C MET A 25 4.94 3.89 -3.83
N PRO A 26 5.64 5.01 -3.55
CA PRO A 26 4.98 6.23 -3.10
C PRO A 26 3.89 6.73 -4.04
N GLY A 27 4.10 6.59 -5.36
CA GLY A 27 3.12 6.97 -6.37
C GLY A 27 1.89 6.06 -6.36
N GLN A 28 2.09 4.74 -6.28
CA GLN A 28 1.01 3.76 -6.22
C GLN A 28 0.18 3.88 -4.95
N VAL A 29 0.82 4.09 -3.80
CA VAL A 29 0.13 4.29 -2.51
C VAL A 29 -0.74 5.54 -2.55
N ARG A 30 -0.20 6.66 -3.06
CA ARG A 30 -1.00 7.89 -3.24
C ARG A 30 -2.19 7.63 -4.17
N ARG A 31 -1.96 6.96 -5.30
CA ARG A 31 -3.04 6.64 -6.26
C ARG A 31 -4.11 5.76 -5.64
N LEU A 32 -3.73 4.76 -4.84
CA LEU A 32 -4.63 3.87 -4.12
C LEU A 32 -5.56 4.65 -3.18
N MET A 33 -4.97 5.54 -2.37
CA MET A 33 -5.71 6.40 -1.45
C MET A 33 -6.66 7.35 -2.20
N GLU A 34 -6.20 7.96 -3.30
CA GLU A 34 -7.04 8.87 -4.10
C GLU A 34 -8.24 8.16 -4.73
N LEU A 35 -8.04 6.94 -5.26
CA LEU A 35 -9.14 6.15 -5.81
C LEU A 35 -10.16 5.82 -4.72
N ALA A 36 -9.69 5.37 -3.55
CA ALA A 36 -10.57 5.03 -2.43
C ALA A 36 -11.34 6.25 -1.91
N LEU A 37 -10.66 7.39 -1.68
CA LEU A 37 -11.28 8.64 -1.23
C LEU A 37 -12.28 9.21 -2.25
N LYS A 38 -12.10 8.97 -3.55
CA LYS A 38 -13.06 9.36 -4.60
C LYS A 38 -14.25 8.38 -4.73
N GLY A 39 -14.39 7.43 -3.82
CA GLY A 39 -15.44 6.41 -3.85
C GLY A 39 -15.26 5.35 -4.94
N LYS A 40 -14.14 5.32 -5.67
CA LYS A 40 -13.85 4.35 -6.73
C LYS A 40 -13.33 3.03 -6.14
N PHE A 41 -14.14 2.41 -5.28
CA PHE A 41 -13.77 1.24 -4.48
C PHE A 41 -13.28 0.05 -5.32
N LEU A 42 -13.96 -0.26 -6.44
CA LEU A 42 -13.53 -1.37 -7.29
C LEU A 42 -12.17 -1.10 -7.97
N GLU A 43 -11.92 0.14 -8.39
CA GLU A 43 -10.62 0.54 -8.95
C GLU A 43 -9.52 0.49 -7.88
N SER A 44 -9.79 0.97 -6.66
CA SER A 44 -8.81 0.89 -5.56
C SER A 44 -8.53 -0.55 -5.15
N ARG A 45 -9.53 -1.43 -5.13
CA ARG A 45 -9.34 -2.86 -4.85
C ARG A 45 -8.49 -3.55 -5.92
N THR A 46 -8.68 -3.23 -7.20
CA THR A 46 -7.84 -3.75 -8.28
C THR A 46 -6.39 -3.31 -8.09
N LEU A 47 -6.16 -2.03 -7.81
CA LEU A 47 -4.80 -1.52 -7.57
C LEU A 47 -4.17 -2.12 -6.30
N LEU A 48 -4.93 -2.33 -5.22
CA LEU A 48 -4.44 -3.04 -4.04
C LEU A 48 -3.91 -4.43 -4.40
N ARG A 49 -4.63 -5.15 -5.27
CA ARG A 49 -4.21 -6.46 -5.74
C ARG A 49 -2.93 -6.39 -6.57
N GLU A 50 -2.82 -5.43 -7.49
CA GLU A 50 -1.60 -5.20 -8.27
C GLU A 50 -0.41 -4.91 -7.33
N ILE A 51 -0.57 -4.01 -6.35
CA ILE A 51 0.48 -3.67 -5.37
C ILE A 51 0.96 -4.91 -4.60
N THR A 52 0.02 -5.73 -4.13
CA THR A 52 0.35 -6.90 -3.29
C THR A 52 0.86 -8.10 -4.11
N MET A 53 0.36 -8.32 -5.32
CA MET A 53 0.76 -9.44 -6.18
C MET A 53 2.01 -9.15 -7.02
N ASP A 54 2.04 -8.02 -7.72
CA ASP A 54 3.07 -7.75 -8.72
C ASP A 54 4.35 -7.22 -8.08
N TYR A 55 4.22 -6.48 -6.98
CA TYR A 55 5.36 -5.89 -6.28
C TYR A 55 5.65 -6.60 -4.94
N GLY A 56 4.86 -7.59 -4.55
CA GLY A 56 5.11 -8.41 -3.36
C GLY A 56 5.05 -7.66 -2.04
N VAL A 57 4.33 -6.54 -1.96
CA VAL A 57 4.21 -5.74 -0.73
C VAL A 57 3.19 -6.39 0.20
N SER A 58 3.57 -6.60 1.47
CA SER A 58 2.66 -7.11 2.49
C SER A 58 1.59 -6.08 2.86
N GLY A 59 0.44 -6.52 3.37
CA GLY A 59 -0.58 -5.59 3.85
C GLY A 59 -0.06 -4.70 4.97
N SER A 60 0.72 -5.28 5.88
CA SER A 60 1.37 -4.60 7.01
C SER A 60 2.35 -3.49 6.58
N ASP A 61 3.15 -3.71 5.54
CA ASP A 61 3.99 -2.64 5.01
C ASP A 61 3.16 -1.57 4.28
N LEU A 62 2.19 -2.00 3.49
CA LEU A 62 1.31 -1.10 2.74
C LEU A 62 0.51 -0.16 3.66
N ILE A 63 -0.04 -0.65 4.78
CA ILE A 63 -0.77 0.20 5.73
C ILE A 63 0.15 1.23 6.42
N SER A 64 1.42 0.88 6.69
CA SER A 64 2.43 1.82 7.18
C SER A 64 2.74 2.92 6.16
N GLN A 65 2.84 2.53 4.88
CA GLN A 65 3.03 3.49 3.79
C GLN A 65 1.81 4.41 3.60
N ILE A 66 0.59 3.87 3.69
CA ILE A 66 -0.67 4.64 3.66
C ILE A 66 -0.68 5.68 4.79
N HIS A 67 -0.34 5.28 6.00
CA HIS A 67 -0.26 6.20 7.15
C HIS A 67 0.69 7.37 6.86
N LYS A 68 1.90 7.11 6.34
CA LYS A 68 2.86 8.16 5.97
C LYS A 68 2.34 9.07 4.85
N ALA A 69 1.63 8.50 3.88
CA ALA A 69 1.09 9.23 2.73
C ALA A 69 -0.10 10.12 3.12
N ALA A 70 -0.93 9.69 4.08
CA ALA A 70 -2.12 10.42 4.53
C ALA A 70 -1.82 11.88 4.94
N PHE A 71 -0.75 12.10 5.68
CA PHE A 71 -0.35 13.45 6.14
C PHE A 71 0.20 14.34 5.02
N ARG A 72 0.55 13.77 3.86
CA ARG A 72 1.06 14.48 2.68
C ARG A 72 -0.02 14.75 1.63
N LEU A 73 -1.27 14.32 1.88
CA LEU A 73 -2.39 14.60 0.99
C LEU A 73 -2.87 16.05 1.16
N PRO A 74 -3.22 16.73 0.05
CA PRO A 74 -3.80 18.08 0.08
C PRO A 74 -5.29 18.03 0.46
N ILE A 75 -5.58 17.57 1.68
CA ILE A 75 -6.93 17.41 2.25
C ILE A 75 -7.04 18.21 3.56
N SER A 76 -8.27 18.41 4.04
CA SER A 76 -8.52 19.11 5.31
C SER A 76 -7.88 18.40 6.51
N GLU A 77 -7.50 19.16 7.53
CA GLU A 77 -6.96 18.61 8.79
C GLU A 77 -7.96 17.66 9.47
N GLU A 78 -9.25 18.00 9.44
CA GLU A 78 -10.30 17.12 9.95
C GLU A 78 -10.30 15.75 9.26
N LEU A 79 -10.16 15.73 7.92
CA LEU A 79 -10.11 14.47 7.19
C LEU A 79 -8.82 13.69 7.50
N LYS A 80 -7.68 14.36 7.71
CA LYS A 80 -6.44 13.69 8.15
C LYS A 80 -6.61 13.01 9.50
N VAL A 81 -7.28 13.66 10.46
CA VAL A 81 -7.59 13.07 11.78
C VAL A 81 -8.45 11.82 11.62
N ARG A 82 -9.52 11.90 10.83
CA ARG A 82 -10.41 10.74 10.56
C ARG A 82 -9.67 9.59 9.87
N LEU A 83 -8.77 9.89 8.93
CA LEU A 83 -7.94 8.87 8.29
C LEU A 83 -6.98 8.23 9.28
N ALA A 84 -6.32 9.00 10.14
CA ALA A 84 -5.39 8.48 11.12
C ALA A 84 -6.06 7.50 12.12
N ASP A 85 -7.25 7.87 12.61
CA ASP A 85 -8.07 7.03 13.50
C ASP A 85 -8.41 5.68 12.85
N VAL A 86 -8.98 5.73 11.65
CA VAL A 86 -9.34 4.51 10.90
C VAL A 86 -8.11 3.68 10.59
N ILE A 87 -7.00 4.28 10.11
CA ILE A 87 -5.78 3.54 9.78
C ILE A 87 -5.24 2.79 11.02
N GLY A 88 -5.22 3.45 12.18
CA GLY A 88 -4.77 2.83 13.42
C GLY A 88 -5.62 1.63 13.85
N GLU A 89 -6.94 1.72 13.69
CA GLU A 89 -7.84 0.60 13.99
C GLU A 89 -7.58 -0.62 13.11
N TYR A 90 -7.39 -0.42 11.80
CA TYR A 90 -7.11 -1.53 10.88
C TYR A 90 -5.71 -2.11 11.07
N GLU A 91 -4.71 -1.28 11.38
CA GLU A 91 -3.36 -1.74 11.72
C GLU A 91 -3.38 -2.64 12.96
N PHE A 92 -4.07 -2.21 14.03
CA PHE A 92 -4.24 -3.02 15.22
C PHE A 92 -4.89 -4.37 14.92
N ARG A 93 -6.00 -4.38 14.14
CA ARG A 93 -6.68 -5.63 13.74
C ARG A 93 -5.75 -6.58 12.97
N MET A 94 -4.89 -6.03 12.11
CA MET A 94 -3.91 -6.83 11.36
C MET A 94 -2.83 -7.41 12.28
N VAL A 95 -2.33 -6.62 13.23
CA VAL A 95 -1.37 -7.07 14.27
C VAL A 95 -1.96 -8.20 15.13
N GLU A 96 -3.25 -8.14 15.46
CA GLU A 96 -3.97 -9.19 16.20
C GLU A 96 -4.21 -10.48 15.39
N GLY A 97 -3.67 -10.59 14.16
CA GLY A 97 -3.73 -11.80 13.34
C GLY A 97 -4.97 -11.90 12.45
N SER A 98 -5.65 -10.79 12.18
CA SER A 98 -6.70 -10.75 11.17
C SER A 98 -6.16 -11.04 9.76
N ASN A 99 -7.05 -11.42 8.84
CA ASN A 99 -6.70 -11.56 7.44
C ASN A 99 -6.33 -10.20 6.82
N GLU A 100 -5.07 -10.02 6.43
CA GLU A 100 -4.54 -8.76 5.88
C GLU A 100 -5.33 -8.28 4.65
N THR A 101 -5.67 -9.18 3.71
CA THR A 101 -6.38 -8.80 2.49
C THR A 101 -7.77 -8.24 2.82
N ILE A 102 -8.52 -8.92 3.67
CA ILE A 102 -9.87 -8.48 4.08
C ILE A 102 -9.79 -7.13 4.81
N GLN A 103 -8.82 -6.95 5.72
CA GLN A 103 -8.65 -5.70 6.44
C GLN A 103 -8.26 -4.54 5.51
N MET A 104 -7.37 -4.77 4.54
CA MET A 104 -6.99 -3.74 3.57
C MET A 104 -8.15 -3.36 2.64
N GLU A 105 -8.94 -4.33 2.16
CA GLU A 105 -10.15 -4.01 1.40
C GLU A 105 -11.17 -3.23 2.23
N ALA A 106 -11.35 -3.60 3.50
CA ALA A 106 -12.24 -2.90 4.42
C ALA A 106 -11.76 -1.48 4.76
N LEU A 107 -10.45 -1.26 4.89
CA LEU A 107 -9.85 0.07 5.02
C LEU A 107 -10.17 0.96 3.81
N LEU A 108 -10.00 0.45 2.58
CA LEU A 108 -10.34 1.18 1.35
C LEU A 108 -11.84 1.49 1.26
N ALA A 109 -12.69 0.57 1.72
CA ALA A 109 -14.13 0.81 1.80
C ALA A 109 -14.45 1.93 2.81
N GLN A 110 -13.78 1.96 3.97
CA GLN A 110 -13.94 3.05 4.94
C GLN A 110 -13.53 4.39 4.35
N PHE A 111 -12.41 4.48 3.63
CA PHE A 111 -12.01 5.72 2.96
C PHE A 111 -13.07 6.23 1.97
N ALA A 112 -13.70 5.33 1.21
CA ALA A 112 -14.81 5.67 0.32
C ALA A 112 -16.07 6.17 1.05
N LEU A 113 -16.30 5.71 2.29
CA LEU A 113 -17.42 6.14 3.11
C LEU A 113 -17.15 7.46 3.86
N LEU A 114 -15.89 7.76 4.17
CA LEU A 114 -15.51 8.99 4.87
C LEU A 114 -15.80 10.24 4.02
N GLU A 115 -15.60 10.15 2.70
CA GLU A 115 -15.83 11.25 1.75
C GLU A 115 -17.32 11.53 1.49
N LYS A 116 -18.16 10.50 1.41
CA LYS A 116 -19.62 10.65 1.23
C LYS A 116 -20.35 11.40 2.34
N LYS A 117 -19.71 11.65 3.48
CA LYS A 117 -20.30 12.37 4.61
C LYS A 117 -20.14 13.91 4.53
N ASN A 118 -19.59 14.44 3.44
CA ASN A 118 -19.45 15.87 3.18
C ASN A 118 -20.36 16.34 2.05
#